data_AF-A0A7L1RAH2-F1
#
_entry.id   AF-A0A7L1RAH2-F1
#
_cell.length_a   1.000
_cell.length_b   1.000
_cell.length_c   1.000
_cell.angle_alpha   90.00
_cell.angle_beta   90.00
_cell.angle_gamma   90.00
#
_symmetry.space_group_name_H-M   'P 1'
#
loop_
_entity.id
_entity.type
_entity.pdbx_description
1 polymer ?
#
loop_
_entity_poly.entity_id
_entity_poly.type
_entity_poly.pdbx_seq_one_letter_code
_entity_poly.pdbx_strand_id
1 'polypeptide(L)' 'KCDQCKKRFQSSACILRHRQIHTDERPFLCHECGMGCRDNSHLVRHQCIHIGERPYECRECGNSFSHSSALTQH' A
#
# COMPACT_ATOMS: atom_id res chain seq x y z
N LYS A 1 16.22 -8.67 13.89
CA LYS A 1 15.15 -8.45 14.90
C LYS A 1 14.99 -6.94 15.04
N CYS A 2 13.78 -6.39 15.04
CA CYS A 2 13.57 -4.96 15.20
C CYS A 2 13.77 -4.54 16.66
N ASP A 3 14.51 -3.49 16.93
CA ASP A 3 14.86 -3.08 18.29
C ASP A 3 13.69 -2.43 19.03
N GLN A 4 12.78 -1.79 18.28
CA GLN A 4 11.61 -1.07 18.79
C GLN A 4 10.42 -1.99 19.13
N CYS A 5 10.14 -3.00 18.29
CA CYS A 5 8.97 -3.89 18.48
C CYS A 5 9.31 -5.38 18.60
N LYS A 6 10.61 -5.72 18.66
CA LYS A 6 11.16 -7.09 18.81
C LYS A 6 10.71 -8.11 17.73
N LYS A 7 10.00 -7.69 16.67
CA LYS A 7 9.63 -8.53 15.51
C LYS A 7 10.87 -9.11 14.80
N ARG A 8 10.77 -10.36 14.36
CA ARG A 8 11.82 -11.07 13.61
C ARG A 8 11.53 -10.99 12.11
N PHE A 9 12.57 -10.79 11.32
CA PHE A 9 12.51 -10.68 9.86
C PHE A 9 13.57 -11.60 9.28
N GLN A 10 13.28 -12.19 8.12
CA GLN A 10 14.16 -13.15 7.44
C GLN A 10 15.32 -12.47 6.68
N SER A 11 15.18 -11.20 6.30
CA SER A 11 16.20 -10.46 5.54
C SER A 11 16.42 -9.03 6.06
N SER A 12 17.62 -8.50 5.80
CA SER A 12 18.02 -7.12 6.11
C SER A 12 17.17 -6.08 5.38
N ALA A 13 16.81 -6.33 4.12
CA ALA A 13 15.91 -5.46 3.36
C ALA A 13 14.51 -5.37 3.99
N CYS A 14 13.97 -6.49 4.49
CA CYS A 14 12.66 -6.51 5.12
C CYS A 14 12.63 -5.76 6.45
N ILE A 15 13.69 -5.87 7.27
CA ILE A 15 13.81 -5.10 8.52
C ILE A 15 14.04 -3.59 8.27
N LEU A 16 14.77 -3.20 7.22
CA LEU A 16 14.95 -1.80 6.84
C LEU A 16 13.62 -1.15 6.45
N ARG A 17 12.85 -1.80 5.55
CA ARG A 17 11.50 -1.36 5.20
C ARG A 17 10.57 -1.35 6.41
N HIS A 18 10.68 -2.34 7.29
CA HIS A 18 9.91 -2.35 8.52
C HIS A 18 10.24 -1.17 9.44
N ARG A 19 11.50 -0.74 9.53
CA ARG A 19 11.87 0.42 10.38
C ARG A 19 11.16 1.70 9.94
N GLN A 20 10.83 1.83 8.65
CA GLN A 20 10.05 2.96 8.13
C GLN A 20 8.62 3.05 8.69
N ILE A 21 8.10 2.00 9.35
CA ILE A 21 6.77 2.09 10.00
C ILE A 21 6.83 2.81 11.34
N HIS A 22 8.01 2.83 11.97
CA HIS A 22 8.22 3.46 13.27
C HIS A 22 8.58 4.93 13.13
N THR A 23 9.12 5.30 11.97
CA THR A 23 9.26 6.68 11.55
C THR A 23 7.95 7.11 10.90
N ASP A 24 7.34 8.22 11.32
CA ASP A 24 6.19 8.80 10.59
C ASP A 24 6.60 9.40 9.23
N GLU A 25 7.80 9.10 8.75
CA GLU A 25 8.25 9.40 7.41
C GLU A 25 7.35 8.72 6.39
N ARG A 26 6.68 9.57 5.61
CA ARG A 26 5.86 9.18 4.47
C ARG A 26 6.48 9.76 3.20
N PRO A 27 7.55 9.14 2.67
CA PRO A 27 8.31 9.70 1.56
C PRO A 27 7.51 9.79 0.26
N PHE A 28 6.43 9.02 0.12
CA PHE A 28 5.58 9.00 -1.06
C PHE A 28 4.35 9.87 -0.84
N LEU A 29 4.37 11.12 -1.32
CA LEU A 29 3.26 12.05 -1.16
C LEU A 29 2.33 12.03 -2.37
N CYS A 30 1.02 12.01 -2.13
CA CYS A 30 0.04 12.27 -3.16
C CYS A 30 0.03 13.76 -3.52
N HIS A 31 0.20 14.08 -4.80
CA HIS A 31 0.20 15.46 -5.27
C HIS A 31 -1.20 16.11 -5.17
N GLU A 32 -2.26 15.33 -5.27
CA GLU A 32 -3.64 15.83 -5.31
C GLU A 32 -4.20 16.18 -3.93
N CYS A 33 -3.88 15.38 -2.90
CA CYS A 33 -4.42 15.59 -1.55
C CYS A 33 -3.34 15.72 -0.45
N GLY A 34 -2.06 15.66 -0.80
CA GLY A 34 -0.95 15.73 0.15
C GLY A 34 -0.80 14.49 1.04
N MET A 35 -1.60 13.43 0.84
CA MET A 35 -1.53 12.23 1.67
C MET A 35 -0.19 11.52 1.49
N GLY A 36 0.53 11.35 2.59
CA GLY A 36 1.75 10.57 2.59
C GLY A 36 1.52 9.06 2.72
N CYS A 37 2.29 8.28 1.99
CA CYS A 37 2.32 6.82 1.98
C CYS A 37 3.72 6.31 2.34
N ARG A 38 3.77 5.11 2.92
CA ARG A 38 5.04 4.46 3.34
C ARG A 38 5.75 3.76 2.19
N ASP A 39 5.04 3.44 1.12
CA ASP A 39 5.58 2.78 -0.06
C ASP A 39 4.90 3.29 -1.34
N ASN A 40 5.60 3.13 -2.47
CA ASN A 40 5.14 3.60 -3.78
C ASN A 40 3.90 2.84 -4.28
N SER A 41 3.81 1.53 -4.01
CA SER A 41 2.67 0.71 -4.43
C SER A 41 1.37 1.19 -3.78
N HIS A 42 1.43 1.61 -2.52
CA HIS A 42 0.32 2.27 -1.84
C HIS A 42 -0.03 3.62 -2.43
N LEU A 43 0.94 4.44 -2.83
CA LEU A 43 0.68 5.71 -3.47
C LEU A 43 -0.01 5.54 -4.83
N VAL A 44 0.51 4.66 -5.69
CA VAL A 44 -0.07 4.39 -7.02
C VAL A 44 -1.52 3.92 -6.89
N ARG A 45 -1.76 2.99 -5.95
CA ARG A 45 -3.11 2.49 -5.68
C ARG A 45 -4.02 3.55 -5.04
N HIS A 46 -3.47 4.42 -4.22
CA HIS A 46 -4.19 5.57 -3.70
C HIS A 46 -4.60 6.49 -4.84
N GLN A 47 -3.76 6.75 -5.84
CA GLN A 47 -4.14 7.61 -6.97
C GLN A 47 -5.38 7.10 -7.72
N CYS A 48 -5.63 5.78 -7.75
CA CYS A 48 -6.85 5.20 -8.31
C CYS A 48 -8.14 5.78 -7.70
N ILE A 49 -8.12 6.26 -6.44
CA ILE A 49 -9.30 6.86 -5.81
C ILE A 49 -9.66 8.23 -6.39
N HIS A 50 -8.67 8.98 -6.90
CA HIS A 50 -8.92 10.30 -7.47
C HIS A 50 -9.36 10.24 -8.92
N ILE A 51 -8.75 9.33 -9.69
CA ILE A 51 -9.14 9.07 -11.09
C ILE A 51 -10.42 8.22 -11.20
N GLY A 52 -10.86 7.59 -10.11
CA GLY A 52 -12.04 6.73 -10.08
C GLY A 52 -11.85 5.37 -10.79
N GLU A 53 -10.61 5.02 -11.15
CA GLU A 53 -10.32 3.76 -11.84
C GLU A 53 -10.39 2.57 -10.87
N ARG A 54 -11.00 1.49 -11.36
CA ARG A 54 -11.13 0.22 -10.65
C ARG A 54 -10.67 -0.92 -11.57
N PRO A 55 -9.35 -1.09 -11.76
CA PRO A 55 -8.80 -1.95 -12.81
C PRO A 55 -9.04 -3.46 -12.60
N TYR A 56 -9.52 -3.85 -11.42
CA TYR A 56 -9.75 -5.25 -11.09
C TYR A 56 -11.23 -5.60 -11.19
N GLU A 57 -11.66 -6.17 -12.30
CA GLU A 57 -13.06 -6.54 -12.53
C GLU A 57 -13.31 -8.03 -12.25
N CYS A 58 -14.40 -8.31 -11.54
CA CYS A 58 -14.94 -9.65 -11.39
C CYS A 58 -15.69 -10.07 -12.65
N ARG A 59 -15.20 -11.12 -13.32
CA ARG A 59 -15.79 -11.61 -14.57
C ARG A 59 -17.16 -12.27 -14.40
N GLU A 60 -17.54 -12.63 -13.17
CA GLU A 60 -18.82 -13.30 -12.91
C GLU A 60 -19.96 -12.30 -12.68
N CYS A 61 -19.70 -11.19 -11.99
CA CYS A 61 -20.72 -10.21 -11.62
C CYS A 61 -20.49 -8.80 -12.17
N GLY A 62 -19.35 -8.54 -12.84
CA GLY A 62 -18.99 -7.24 -13.40
C GLY A 62 -18.53 -6.21 -12.35
N ASN A 63 -18.46 -6.57 -11.07
CA ASN A 63 -18.02 -5.65 -10.03
C ASN A 63 -16.53 -5.33 -10.20
N SER A 64 -16.22 -4.04 -10.27
CA SER A 64 -14.84 -3.55 -10.34
C SER A 64 -14.29 -3.21 -8.96
N PHE A 65 -12.99 -3.33 -8.74
CA PHE A 65 -12.29 -3.06 -7.49
C PHE A 65 -11.01 -2.27 -7.74
N SER A 66 -10.60 -1.47 -6.77
CA SER A 66 -9.35 -0.70 -6.83
C SER A 66 -8.11 -1.55 -6.52
N HIS A 67 -8.27 -2.69 -5.82
CA HIS A 67 -7.17 -3.54 -5.38
C HIS A 67 -7.42 -5.01 -5.79
N SER A 68 -6.37 -5.72 -6.21
CA SER A 68 -6.48 -7.15 -6.56
C SER A 68 -6.93 -8.01 -5.37
N SER A 69 -6.43 -7.72 -4.17
CA SER A 69 -6.82 -8.43 -2.95
C SER A 69 -8.30 -8.26 -2.61
N ALA A 70 -8.91 -7.12 -2.99
CA ALA A 70 -10.33 -6.88 -2.79
C ALA A 70 -11.15 -7.74 -3.77
N LEU A 71 -10.71 -7.88 -5.02
CA LEU A 71 -11.29 -8.83 -5.98
C LEU A 71 -11.11 -10.29 -5.52
N THR A 72 -9.97 -10.65 -4.93
CA THR A 72 -9.74 -12.02 -4.44
C THR A 72 -10.59 -12.37 -3.22
N GLN A 73 -10.95 -11.39 -2.39
CA GLN A 73 -11.80 -11.59 -1.22
C GLN A 73 -13.30 -11.54 -1.58
N HIS A 74 -13.65 -10.81 -2.63
CA HIS A 74 -14.99 -10.69 -3.16
C HIS A 74 -15.53 -12.02 -3.66
#